data_AF-A0A4Y5T4J0-F1
#
_entry.id   AF-A0A4Y5T4J0-F1
#
_cell.length_a   1.000
_cell.length_b   1.000
_cell.length_c   1.000
_cell.angle_alpha   90.00
_cell.angle_beta   90.00
_cell.angle_gamma   90.00
#
_symmetry.space_group_name_H-M   'P 1'
#
loop_
_entity.id
_entity.type
_entity.pdbx_description
1 polymer ?
#
loop_
_entity_poly.entity_id
_entity_poly.type
_entity_poly.pdbx_seq_one_letter_code
_entity_poly.pdbx_strand_id
1 'polypeptide(L)'
;MRKRLIFVGLICLSLFAFMGCGAEKLDISNCIDVSYGKYNGKAKIYENSIDTKKLLQIPKLQKLTPDMLKGDYKITLVGDKTDLKNGDKVKLHLEYNKELYKRDFDVEFTFEPKEITIEGLPDELTDIKQISKEQWEEIYKLVSKQAEEEATKNNYKDLKLEKLLSFGVENNSKIDGITVEFIYSYKYNNKIRYLSLYNILEFKNNDKLNLSKFSFSTTWDDKFLVDYSKPLDDILKDIYKKSNYKVIWSANS
;
A
#
# COMPACT_ATOMS: atom_id res chain seq x y z
N MET A 1 -34.50 63.68 26.21
CA MET A 1 -33.22 63.90 25.48
C MET A 1 -32.09 63.27 26.27
N ARG A 2 -31.40 62.29 25.68
CA ARG A 2 -30.22 61.60 26.23
C ARG A 2 -29.04 62.58 26.31
N LYS A 3 -28.39 62.70 27.46
CA LYS A 3 -26.99 63.15 27.56
C LYS A 3 -26.20 62.12 28.36
N ARG A 4 -25.14 61.64 27.70
CA ARG A 4 -24.18 60.63 28.17
C ARG A 4 -23.34 61.23 29.30
N LEU A 5 -23.26 60.52 30.42
CA LEU A 5 -22.18 60.68 31.39
C LEU A 5 -21.22 59.51 31.17
N ILE A 6 -20.06 59.83 30.61
CA ILE A 6 -18.92 58.93 30.51
C ILE A 6 -18.31 58.90 31.92
N PHE A 7 -18.61 57.85 32.68
CA PHE A 7 -17.87 57.56 33.89
C PHE A 7 -16.58 56.86 33.47
N VAL A 8 -15.48 57.61 33.55
CA VAL A 8 -14.11 57.08 33.58
C VAL A 8 -13.97 56.33 34.90
N GLY A 9 -14.36 55.06 34.86
CA GLY A 9 -14.19 54.11 35.96
C GLY A 9 -12.77 53.59 35.96
N LEU A 10 -11.95 54.22 36.80
CA LEU A 10 -10.68 53.73 37.34
C LEU A 10 -10.78 52.23 37.66
N ILE A 11 -10.29 51.35 36.79
CA ILE A 11 -10.05 49.95 37.17
C ILE A 11 -8.63 49.90 37.73
N CYS A 12 -8.61 49.88 39.05
CA CYS A 12 -7.46 49.67 39.90
C CYS A 12 -6.55 48.56 39.39
N LEU A 13 -5.26 48.88 39.41
CA LEU A 13 -4.16 47.95 39.65
C LEU A 13 -4.56 46.89 40.70
N SER A 14 -4.84 45.69 40.21
CA SER A 14 -4.59 44.43 40.92
C SER A 14 -3.99 43.51 39.85
N LEU A 15 -2.66 43.44 39.66
CA LEU A 15 -1.76 42.71 40.56
C LEU A 15 -2.41 41.47 41.19
N PHE A 16 -3.15 40.71 40.38
CA PHE A 16 -3.17 39.27 40.54
C PHE A 16 -2.00 38.69 39.77
N ALA A 17 -0.88 38.58 40.49
CA ALA A 17 0.14 37.60 40.21
C ALA A 17 -0.50 36.20 40.34
N PHE A 18 -1.08 35.71 39.24
CA PHE A 18 -0.92 34.31 38.90
C PHE A 18 0.27 34.24 37.94
N MET A 19 1.48 34.28 38.52
CA MET A 19 2.61 33.55 37.94
C MET A 19 2.25 32.07 38.03
N GLY A 20 1.36 31.63 37.14
CA GLY A 20 1.12 30.22 36.90
C GLY A 20 2.37 29.69 36.23
N CYS A 21 3.18 28.96 36.98
CA CYS A 21 4.35 28.22 36.53
C CYS A 21 3.90 27.13 35.54
N GLY A 22 3.68 27.51 34.29
CA GLY A 22 3.25 26.62 33.21
C GLY A 22 3.63 27.21 31.87
N ALA A 23 4.21 26.38 31.02
CA ALA A 23 4.57 26.77 29.66
C ALA A 23 3.36 27.34 28.89
N GLU A 24 3.60 28.34 28.06
CA GLU A 24 2.58 28.93 27.20
C GLU A 24 2.11 27.91 26.16
N LYS A 25 0.81 27.68 26.08
CA LYS A 25 0.22 26.83 25.04
C LYS A 25 0.20 27.57 23.71
N LEU A 26 0.87 27.01 22.71
CA LEU A 26 1.05 27.65 21.42
C LEU A 26 0.53 26.76 20.29
N ASP A 27 -0.45 27.26 19.55
CA ASP A 27 -1.02 26.55 18.40
C ASP A 27 -0.11 26.64 17.18
N ILE A 28 0.39 25.49 16.73
CA ILE A 28 1.28 25.38 15.55
C ILE A 28 0.58 24.78 14.33
N SER A 29 -0.75 24.65 14.34
CA SER A 29 -1.50 23.98 13.26
C SER A 29 -1.20 24.58 11.88
N ASN A 30 -1.05 25.91 11.79
CA ASN A 30 -0.70 26.63 10.55
C ASN A 30 0.76 26.44 10.11
N CYS A 31 1.62 25.94 11.00
CA CYS A 31 3.01 25.60 10.71
C CYS A 31 3.17 24.15 10.25
N ILE A 32 2.11 23.33 10.27
CA ILE A 32 2.18 21.94 9.82
C ILE A 32 1.69 21.85 8.38
N ASP A 33 2.61 21.54 7.48
CA ASP A 33 2.27 21.21 6.10
C ASP A 33 2.10 19.69 5.98
N VAL A 34 0.95 19.30 5.43
CA VAL A 34 0.60 17.90 5.17
C VAL A 34 0.44 17.79 3.66
N SER A 35 1.37 17.10 3.02
CA SER A 35 1.33 16.82 1.59
C SER A 35 1.20 15.31 1.34
N TYR A 36 0.72 14.98 0.15
CA TYR A 36 0.64 13.59 -0.29
C TYR A 36 2.03 13.13 -0.75
N GLY A 37 2.68 12.30 0.09
CA GLY A 37 3.99 11.73 -0.21
C GLY A 37 3.93 10.50 -1.12
N LYS A 38 5.11 9.88 -1.33
CA LYS A 38 5.22 8.63 -2.10
C LYS A 38 4.49 7.46 -1.41
N TYR A 39 3.81 6.65 -2.22
CA TYR A 39 3.11 5.44 -1.79
C TYR A 39 4.08 4.35 -1.34
N ASN A 40 3.80 3.71 -0.19
CA ASN A 40 4.68 2.72 0.45
C ASN A 40 4.19 1.26 0.39
N GLY A 41 3.14 0.95 -0.35
CA GLY A 41 2.56 -0.40 -0.41
C GLY A 41 1.23 -0.55 0.35
N LYS A 42 0.89 0.36 1.26
CA LYS A 42 -0.36 0.29 2.06
C LYS A 42 -1.06 1.63 2.26
N ALA A 43 -0.34 2.74 2.12
CA ALA A 43 -0.87 4.10 2.08
C ALA A 43 0.12 5.01 1.35
N LYS A 44 -0.35 6.15 0.85
CA LYS A 44 0.55 7.29 0.74
C LYS A 44 1.01 7.62 2.15
N ILE A 45 2.32 7.64 2.38
CA ILE A 45 2.84 8.30 3.58
C ILE A 45 2.47 9.77 3.41
N TYR A 46 1.70 10.31 4.35
CA TYR A 46 1.55 11.76 4.41
C TYR A 46 2.95 12.31 4.66
N GLU A 47 3.50 13.02 3.68
CA GLU A 47 4.72 13.78 3.91
C GLU A 47 4.30 14.95 4.77
N ASN A 48 4.73 14.88 6.02
CA ASN A 48 4.42 15.87 7.02
C ASN A 48 5.70 16.64 7.33
N SER A 49 5.62 17.96 7.27
CA SER A 49 6.73 18.82 7.66
C SER A 49 6.22 19.96 8.51
N ILE A 50 7.08 20.43 9.39
CA ILE A 50 6.87 21.72 10.02
C ILE A 50 7.50 22.77 9.09
N ASP A 51 6.69 23.71 8.62
CA ASP A 51 7.14 24.94 7.97
C ASP A 51 7.90 25.78 8.98
N THR A 52 9.22 25.59 8.98
CA THR A 52 10.14 26.27 9.90
C THR A 52 10.13 27.77 9.70
N LYS A 53 9.80 28.29 8.51
CA LYS A 53 9.71 29.73 8.27
C LYS A 53 8.52 30.32 9.02
N LYS A 54 7.37 29.66 8.99
CA LYS A 54 6.19 30.08 9.78
C LYS A 54 6.44 29.92 11.27
N LEU A 55 7.08 28.83 11.69
CA LEU A 55 7.38 28.58 13.09
C LEU A 55 8.32 29.66 13.68
N LEU A 56 9.33 30.09 12.93
CA LEU A 56 10.28 31.13 13.36
C LEU A 56 9.70 32.56 13.34
N GLN A 57 8.53 32.78 12.73
CA GLN A 57 7.83 34.06 12.86
C GLN A 57 7.27 34.27 14.28
N ILE A 58 7.13 33.18 15.05
CA ILE A 58 6.68 33.23 16.44
C ILE A 58 7.83 33.78 17.31
N PRO A 59 7.65 34.92 18.00
CA PRO A 59 8.75 35.60 18.70
C PRO A 59 9.53 34.71 19.68
N LYS A 60 8.85 33.85 20.44
CA LYS A 60 9.49 32.91 21.38
C LYS A 60 10.34 31.85 20.71
N LEU A 61 10.06 31.51 19.45
CA LEU A 61 10.73 30.43 18.71
C LEU A 61 11.85 30.93 17.80
N GLN A 62 12.12 32.23 17.72
CA GLN A 62 13.15 32.80 16.83
C GLN A 62 14.57 32.24 17.06
N LYS A 63 14.85 31.70 18.25
CA LYS A 63 16.15 31.09 18.60
C LYS A 63 16.25 29.61 18.21
N LEU A 64 15.14 29.01 17.77
CA LEU A 64 15.09 27.62 17.38
C LEU A 64 15.89 27.42 16.08
N THR A 65 16.77 26.42 16.03
CA THR A 65 17.50 26.11 14.80
C THR A 65 16.82 24.96 14.05
N PRO A 66 16.98 24.87 12.72
CA PRO A 66 16.50 23.71 11.96
C PRO A 66 17.02 22.36 12.48
N ASP A 67 18.22 22.33 13.06
CA ASP A 67 18.78 21.12 13.66
C ASP A 67 18.04 20.70 14.93
N MET A 68 17.56 21.65 15.74
CA MET A 68 16.69 21.41 16.91
C MET A 68 15.26 20.98 16.53
N LEU A 69 14.94 20.93 15.24
CA LEU A 69 13.69 20.36 14.72
C LEU A 69 13.90 18.99 14.10
N LYS A 70 15.15 18.60 13.80
CA LYS A 70 15.45 17.42 13.00
C LYS A 70 15.42 16.18 13.89
N GLY A 71 14.26 15.52 13.92
CA GLY A 71 14.03 14.30 14.71
C GLY A 71 13.32 14.54 16.04
N ASP A 72 13.05 15.80 16.39
CA ASP A 72 12.36 16.20 17.62
C ASP A 72 10.84 16.27 17.47
N TYR A 73 10.31 16.01 16.28
CA TYR A 73 8.89 15.84 16.04
C TYR A 73 8.60 14.66 15.11
N LYS A 74 7.44 14.04 15.30
CA LYS A 74 6.91 12.99 14.45
C LYS A 74 5.42 13.22 14.31
N ILE A 75 4.91 13.23 13.08
CA ILE A 75 3.47 13.25 12.85
C ILE A 75 3.06 11.84 12.45
N THR A 76 2.07 11.31 13.14
CA THR A 76 1.54 9.97 12.94
C THR A 76 0.08 10.03 12.56
N LEU A 77 -0.39 8.97 11.89
CA LEU A 77 -1.81 8.74 11.68
C LEU A 77 -2.39 8.12 12.96
N VAL A 78 -3.47 8.67 13.45
CA VAL A 78 -4.27 8.13 14.56
C VAL A 78 -5.49 7.46 14.00
N GLY A 79 -5.63 6.18 14.35
CA GLY A 79 -6.80 5.36 14.08
C GLY A 79 -6.56 3.94 14.56
N ASP A 80 -7.59 3.32 15.13
CA ASP A 80 -7.54 1.92 15.59
C ASP A 80 -7.61 0.91 14.42
N LYS A 81 -7.90 1.40 13.21
CA LYS A 81 -7.95 0.59 11.99
C LYS A 81 -6.56 0.35 11.43
N THR A 82 -6.19 -0.92 11.33
CA THR A 82 -4.95 -1.37 10.68
C THR A 82 -5.11 -1.59 9.17
N ASP A 83 -6.35 -1.58 8.67
CA ASP A 83 -6.79 -1.89 7.30
C ASP A 83 -7.41 -0.66 6.61
N LEU A 84 -6.61 0.39 6.43
CA LEU A 84 -7.07 1.62 5.78
C LEU A 84 -7.43 1.37 4.32
N LYS A 85 -8.59 1.89 3.89
CA LYS A 85 -9.04 1.87 2.49
C LYS A 85 -9.28 3.28 1.93
N ASN A 86 -9.35 3.40 0.60
CA ASN A 86 -9.74 4.66 -0.05
C ASN A 86 -11.11 5.14 0.51
N GLY A 87 -11.18 6.41 0.90
CA GLY A 87 -12.36 7.02 1.52
C GLY A 87 -12.40 6.96 3.05
N ASP A 88 -11.53 6.18 3.71
CA ASP A 88 -11.40 6.24 5.17
C ASP A 88 -10.89 7.62 5.61
N LYS A 89 -11.37 8.09 6.77
CA LYS A 89 -10.95 9.34 7.40
C LYS A 89 -10.04 9.05 8.58
N VAL A 90 -8.87 9.66 8.61
CA VAL A 90 -7.88 9.51 9.70
C VAL A 90 -7.50 10.88 10.25
N LYS A 91 -7.03 10.91 11.50
CA LYS A 91 -6.56 12.14 12.16
C LYS A 91 -5.05 12.13 12.29
N LEU A 92 -4.43 13.30 12.23
CA LEU A 92 -3.00 13.45 12.51
C LEU A 92 -2.75 13.67 14.00
N HIS A 93 -1.64 13.15 14.48
CA HIS A 93 -1.12 13.43 15.82
C HIS A 93 0.34 13.89 15.74
N LEU A 94 0.65 14.94 16.47
CA LEU A 94 2.00 15.48 16.59
C LEU A 94 2.62 15.00 17.91
N GLU A 95 3.65 14.18 17.79
CA GLU A 95 4.60 13.88 18.86
C GLU A 95 5.77 14.84 18.74
N TYR A 96 6.24 15.38 19.87
CA TYR A 96 7.44 16.22 19.91
C TYR A 96 8.09 16.20 21.31
N ASN A 97 9.34 16.64 21.40
CA ASN A 97 10.10 16.69 22.67
C ASN A 97 9.60 17.79 23.61
N LYS A 98 8.45 17.57 24.28
CA LYS A 98 7.81 18.54 25.16
C LYS A 98 8.75 19.17 26.20
N GLU A 99 9.67 18.39 26.75
CA GLU A 99 10.59 18.84 27.80
C GLU A 99 11.59 19.87 27.27
N LEU A 100 12.15 19.65 26.08
CA LEU A 100 13.05 20.61 25.43
C LEU A 100 12.35 21.94 25.19
N TYR A 101 11.15 21.91 24.61
CA TYR A 101 10.40 23.13 24.29
C TYR A 101 9.95 23.89 25.54
N LYS A 102 9.53 23.17 26.58
CA LYS A 102 9.17 23.76 27.87
C LYS A 102 10.39 24.36 28.59
N ARG A 103 11.54 23.67 28.60
CA ARG A 103 12.76 24.13 29.30
C ARG A 103 13.40 25.33 28.60
N ASP A 104 13.55 25.26 27.27
CA ASP A 104 14.39 26.21 26.53
C ASP A 104 13.60 27.39 25.98
N PHE A 105 12.27 27.25 25.83
CA PHE A 105 11.41 28.26 25.21
C PHE A 105 10.16 28.61 26.04
N ASP A 106 9.87 27.90 27.13
CA ASP A 106 8.67 28.08 27.97
C ASP A 106 7.37 27.98 27.15
N VAL A 107 7.32 27.00 26.24
CA VAL A 107 6.17 26.72 25.37
C VAL A 107 5.77 25.25 25.36
N GLU A 108 4.48 24.99 25.22
CA GLU A 108 3.91 23.68 24.90
C GLU A 108 3.10 23.80 23.61
N PHE A 109 3.44 23.03 22.58
CA PHE A 109 2.69 23.04 21.33
C PHE A 109 1.33 22.39 21.49
N THR A 110 0.32 23.07 20.98
CA THR A 110 -1.01 22.52 20.74
C THR A 110 -1.21 22.35 19.24
N PHE A 111 -1.87 21.26 18.86
CA PHE A 111 -2.19 20.95 17.47
C PHE A 111 -3.65 20.55 17.39
N GLU A 112 -4.44 21.24 16.57
CA GLU A 112 -5.80 20.82 16.25
C GLU A 112 -5.73 19.64 15.28
N PRO A 113 -6.29 18.46 15.61
CA PRO A 113 -6.19 17.29 14.75
C PRO A 113 -6.81 17.57 13.36
N LYS A 114 -5.97 17.53 12.34
CA LYS A 114 -6.42 17.60 10.94
C LYS A 114 -6.97 16.24 10.52
N GLU A 115 -8.23 16.21 10.08
CA GLU A 115 -8.84 15.05 9.44
C GLU A 115 -8.43 15.02 7.96
N ILE A 116 -8.02 13.86 7.48
CA ILE A 116 -7.61 13.62 6.10
C ILE A 116 -8.29 12.37 5.58
N THR A 117 -8.62 12.38 4.29
CA THR A 117 -9.19 11.23 3.58
C THR A 117 -8.07 10.42 2.94
N ILE A 118 -8.11 9.10 3.09
CA ILE A 118 -7.20 8.16 2.43
C ILE A 118 -7.58 8.05 0.95
N GLU A 119 -6.62 8.23 0.05
CA GLU A 119 -6.82 8.19 -1.39
C GLU A 119 -5.61 7.58 -2.12
N GLY A 120 -5.86 6.97 -3.28
CA GLY A 120 -4.83 6.43 -4.17
C GLY A 120 -4.18 5.14 -3.70
N LEU A 121 -4.82 4.39 -2.80
CA LEU A 121 -4.53 2.97 -2.63
C LEU A 121 -4.94 2.24 -3.91
N PRO A 122 -4.13 1.28 -4.41
CA PRO A 122 -4.59 0.39 -5.45
C PRO A 122 -5.76 -0.44 -4.92
N ASP A 123 -6.70 -0.74 -5.80
CA ASP A 123 -7.77 -1.66 -5.44
C ASP A 123 -7.20 -3.06 -5.19
N GLU A 124 -7.86 -3.84 -4.35
CA GLU A 124 -7.52 -5.26 -4.20
C GLU A 124 -7.92 -6.00 -5.48
N LEU A 125 -6.98 -6.76 -6.06
CA LEU A 125 -7.29 -7.66 -7.17
C LEU A 125 -8.01 -8.89 -6.60
N THR A 126 -9.34 -8.87 -6.69
CA THR A 126 -10.24 -9.88 -6.12
C THR A 126 -10.98 -10.67 -7.20
N ASP A 127 -11.15 -10.10 -8.39
CA ASP A 127 -11.67 -10.77 -9.57
C ASP A 127 -10.71 -10.60 -10.75
N ILE A 128 -10.42 -11.71 -11.43
CA ILE A 128 -9.56 -11.76 -12.61
C ILE A 128 -10.06 -10.85 -13.74
N LYS A 129 -11.38 -10.55 -13.75
CA LYS A 129 -12.01 -9.63 -14.69
C LYS A 129 -11.59 -8.16 -14.50
N GLN A 130 -10.97 -7.81 -13.37
CA GLN A 130 -10.42 -6.47 -13.16
C GLN A 130 -9.15 -6.23 -13.98
N ILE A 131 -8.48 -7.29 -14.46
CA ILE A 131 -7.28 -7.16 -15.30
C ILE A 131 -7.69 -6.70 -16.70
N SER A 132 -7.13 -5.59 -17.15
CA SER A 132 -7.40 -5.04 -18.49
C SER A 132 -6.81 -5.91 -19.60
N LYS A 133 -7.27 -5.71 -20.84
CA LYS A 133 -6.73 -6.41 -22.01
C LYS A 133 -5.24 -6.12 -22.19
N GLU A 134 -4.83 -4.86 -22.05
CA GLU A 134 -3.44 -4.42 -22.20
C GLU A 134 -2.55 -5.06 -21.12
N GLN A 135 -3.05 -5.16 -19.89
CA GLN A 135 -2.36 -5.85 -18.81
C GLN A 135 -2.20 -7.35 -19.10
N TRP A 136 -3.22 -7.99 -19.67
CA TRP A 136 -3.11 -9.37 -20.13
C TRP A 136 -2.06 -9.54 -21.22
N GLU A 137 -2.01 -8.65 -22.21
CA GLU A 137 -1.00 -8.68 -23.27
C GLU A 137 0.44 -8.61 -22.69
N GLU A 138 0.65 -7.78 -21.66
CA GLU A 138 1.93 -7.73 -20.94
C GLU A 138 2.26 -9.04 -20.21
N ILE A 139 1.28 -9.64 -19.52
CA ILE A 139 1.45 -10.95 -18.87
C ILE A 139 1.82 -12.02 -19.91
N TYR A 140 1.05 -12.14 -20.99
CA TYR A 140 1.28 -13.15 -22.04
C TYR A 140 2.68 -13.02 -22.64
N LYS A 141 3.13 -11.79 -22.90
CA LYS A 141 4.48 -11.53 -23.42
C LYS A 141 5.56 -11.98 -22.44
N LEU A 142 5.39 -11.69 -21.15
CA LEU A 142 6.34 -12.07 -20.10
C LEU A 142 6.42 -13.58 -19.91
N VAL A 143 5.28 -14.26 -19.83
CA VAL A 143 5.21 -15.71 -19.59
C VAL A 143 5.68 -16.50 -20.80
N SER A 144 5.27 -16.09 -22.02
CA SER A 144 5.68 -16.78 -23.25
C SER A 144 7.20 -16.70 -23.43
N LYS A 145 7.80 -15.54 -23.17
CA LYS A 145 9.26 -15.41 -23.18
C LYS A 145 9.95 -16.37 -22.20
N GLN A 146 9.45 -16.50 -20.97
CA GLN A 146 10.01 -17.41 -19.98
C GLN A 146 9.84 -18.89 -20.39
N ALA A 147 8.70 -19.25 -20.95
CA ALA A 147 8.43 -20.59 -21.43
C ALA A 147 9.35 -20.97 -22.61
N GLU A 148 9.59 -20.03 -23.54
CA GLU A 148 10.52 -20.19 -24.67
C GLU A 148 11.99 -20.34 -24.20
N GLU A 149 12.41 -19.55 -23.22
CA GLU A 149 13.74 -19.64 -22.61
C GLU A 149 13.95 -21.03 -21.98
N GLU A 150 12.98 -21.53 -21.21
CA GLU A 150 13.07 -22.86 -20.59
C GLU A 150 12.99 -23.98 -21.62
N ALA A 151 12.17 -23.83 -22.66
CA ALA A 151 12.08 -24.78 -23.76
C ALA A 151 13.41 -24.89 -24.52
N THR A 152 14.06 -23.76 -24.80
CA THR A 152 15.37 -23.73 -25.47
C THR A 152 16.43 -24.41 -24.62
N LYS A 153 16.49 -24.07 -23.33
CA LYS A 153 17.45 -24.63 -22.36
C LYS A 153 17.36 -26.16 -22.25
N ASN A 154 16.14 -26.71 -22.30
CA ASN A 154 15.90 -28.15 -22.14
C ASN A 154 15.63 -28.88 -23.47
N ASN A 155 15.77 -28.20 -24.61
CA ASN A 155 15.51 -28.73 -25.94
C ASN A 155 14.09 -29.32 -26.10
N TYR A 156 13.10 -28.66 -25.51
CA TYR A 156 11.69 -28.99 -25.68
C TYR A 156 11.22 -28.59 -27.08
N LYS A 157 10.38 -29.42 -27.68
CA LYS A 157 9.86 -29.20 -29.04
C LYS A 157 8.35 -28.95 -29.02
N ASP A 158 7.86 -28.24 -30.03
CA ASP A 158 6.44 -27.96 -30.24
C ASP A 158 5.76 -27.33 -29.00
N LEU A 159 6.43 -26.36 -28.36
CA LEU A 159 5.90 -25.66 -27.20
C LEU A 159 4.60 -24.92 -27.58
N LYS A 160 3.51 -25.18 -26.87
CA LYS A 160 2.20 -24.57 -27.13
C LYS A 160 1.46 -24.28 -25.83
N LEU A 161 0.89 -23.09 -25.68
CA LEU A 161 0.00 -22.79 -24.56
C LEU A 161 -1.31 -23.59 -24.73
N GLU A 162 -1.68 -24.38 -23.73
CA GLU A 162 -2.89 -25.20 -23.76
C GLU A 162 -4.00 -24.64 -22.88
N LYS A 163 -3.65 -24.13 -21.69
CA LYS A 163 -4.60 -23.59 -20.72
C LYS A 163 -4.01 -22.45 -19.90
N LEU A 164 -4.88 -21.53 -19.51
CA LEU A 164 -4.67 -20.54 -18.47
C LEU A 164 -5.70 -20.77 -17.38
N LEU A 165 -5.22 -21.02 -16.16
CA LEU A 165 -6.04 -21.24 -14.99
C LEU A 165 -5.93 -20.03 -14.05
N SER A 166 -6.99 -19.76 -13.31
CA SER A 166 -6.94 -18.95 -12.11
C SER A 166 -7.40 -19.76 -10.90
N PHE A 167 -6.84 -19.47 -9.74
CA PHE A 167 -7.20 -20.09 -8.49
C PHE A 167 -7.77 -19.01 -7.58
N GLY A 168 -8.94 -19.30 -6.99
CA GLY A 168 -9.51 -18.42 -5.99
C GLY A 168 -8.66 -18.41 -4.72
N VAL A 169 -8.74 -17.30 -3.98
CA VAL A 169 -8.17 -17.21 -2.63
C VAL A 169 -8.89 -18.23 -1.75
N GLU A 170 -8.18 -19.20 -1.18
CA GLU A 170 -8.77 -20.04 -0.13
C GLU A 170 -9.11 -19.12 1.05
N ASN A 171 -10.37 -19.15 1.51
CA ASN A 171 -10.96 -18.22 2.50
C ASN A 171 -10.17 -18.04 3.82
N ASN A 172 -9.11 -18.82 4.06
CA ASN A 172 -8.31 -18.80 5.29
C ASN A 172 -6.87 -18.27 5.10
N SER A 173 -6.43 -18.01 3.87
CA SER A 173 -5.13 -17.37 3.59
C SER A 173 -5.38 -16.01 2.97
N LYS A 174 -5.02 -14.93 3.69
CA LYS A 174 -4.96 -13.57 3.11
C LYS A 174 -3.79 -13.52 2.11
N ILE A 175 -4.01 -14.07 0.93
CA ILE A 175 -3.16 -13.81 -0.22
C ILE A 175 -3.78 -12.60 -0.90
N ASP A 176 -3.06 -11.48 -0.85
CA ASP A 176 -3.46 -10.26 -1.56
C ASP A 176 -3.24 -10.50 -3.05
N GLY A 177 -4.27 -10.97 -3.77
CA GLY A 177 -4.22 -11.19 -5.21
C GLY A 177 -4.82 -12.50 -5.72
N ILE A 178 -4.57 -12.80 -7.00
CA ILE A 178 -5.09 -13.97 -7.70
C ILE A 178 -3.93 -14.79 -8.26
N THR A 179 -3.86 -16.06 -7.88
CA THR A 179 -2.92 -16.99 -8.51
C THR A 179 -3.40 -17.36 -9.89
N VAL A 180 -2.51 -17.24 -10.88
CA VAL A 180 -2.73 -17.72 -12.25
C VAL A 180 -1.66 -18.75 -12.61
N GLU A 181 -2.03 -19.73 -13.41
CA GLU A 181 -1.12 -20.74 -13.94
C GLU A 181 -1.29 -20.88 -15.46
N PHE A 182 -0.19 -20.74 -16.19
CA PHE A 182 -0.10 -20.99 -17.62
C PHE A 182 0.47 -22.38 -17.84
N ILE A 183 -0.23 -23.21 -18.59
CA ILE A 183 0.17 -24.58 -18.87
C ILE A 183 0.49 -24.70 -20.36
N TYR A 184 1.75 -25.00 -20.64
CA TYR A 184 2.26 -25.26 -21.97
C TYR A 184 2.43 -26.76 -22.18
N SER A 185 2.04 -27.28 -23.34
CA SER A 185 2.46 -28.59 -23.80
C SER A 185 3.82 -28.50 -24.50
N TYR A 186 4.57 -29.59 -24.46
CA TYR A 186 5.76 -29.80 -25.27
C TYR A 186 5.95 -31.28 -25.59
N LYS A 187 6.72 -31.60 -26.62
CA LYS A 187 7.12 -32.98 -26.97
C LYS A 187 8.46 -33.34 -26.36
N TYR A 188 8.49 -34.49 -25.70
CA TYR A 188 9.69 -35.13 -25.20
C TYR A 188 9.61 -36.65 -25.40
N ASN A 189 10.60 -37.24 -26.09
CA ASN A 189 10.60 -38.65 -26.48
C ASN A 189 9.30 -39.12 -27.15
N ASN A 190 8.80 -38.33 -28.12
CA ASN A 190 7.54 -38.56 -28.84
C ASN A 190 6.27 -38.60 -27.96
N LYS A 191 6.34 -38.16 -26.71
CA LYS A 191 5.20 -38.02 -25.81
C LYS A 191 4.96 -36.55 -25.49
N ILE A 192 3.68 -36.20 -25.33
CA ILE A 192 3.29 -34.88 -24.84
C ILE A 192 3.58 -34.83 -23.34
N ARG A 193 4.21 -33.75 -22.91
CA ARG A 193 4.47 -33.38 -21.53
C ARG A 193 4.00 -31.94 -21.31
N TYR A 194 3.96 -31.51 -20.04
CA TYR A 194 3.49 -30.19 -19.69
C TYR A 194 4.54 -29.45 -18.86
N LEU A 195 4.66 -28.16 -19.14
CA LEU A 195 5.44 -27.17 -18.41
C LEU A 195 4.42 -26.17 -17.88
N SER A 196 4.50 -25.81 -16.60
CA SER A 196 3.65 -24.72 -16.11
C SER A 196 4.42 -23.63 -15.38
N LEU A 197 3.88 -22.42 -15.55
CA LEU A 197 4.38 -21.20 -14.97
C LEU A 197 3.24 -20.56 -14.18
N TYR A 198 3.45 -20.29 -12.91
CA TYR A 198 2.46 -19.67 -12.04
C TYR A 198 2.99 -18.41 -11.37
N ASN A 199 2.07 -17.50 -11.04
CA ASN A 199 2.38 -16.32 -10.25
C ASN A 199 1.13 -15.83 -9.51
N ILE A 200 1.34 -15.06 -8.44
CA ILE A 200 0.29 -14.32 -7.76
C ILE A 200 0.26 -12.93 -8.39
N LEU A 201 -0.85 -12.61 -9.06
CA LEU A 201 -1.09 -11.28 -9.60
C LEU A 201 -1.71 -10.42 -8.52
N GLU A 202 -1.20 -9.21 -8.36
CA GLU A 202 -1.69 -8.21 -7.41
C GLU A 202 -1.59 -6.82 -8.06
N PHE A 203 -2.49 -5.91 -7.71
CA PHE A 203 -2.34 -4.52 -8.11
C PHE A 203 -1.32 -3.81 -7.23
N LYS A 204 -0.45 -3.06 -7.89
CA LYS A 204 0.40 -1.99 -7.35
C LYS A 204 -0.27 -0.65 -7.61
N ASN A 205 0.35 0.40 -7.11
CA ASN A 205 -0.07 1.80 -7.23
C ASN A 205 -0.65 2.11 -8.62
N ASN A 206 -1.74 2.86 -8.63
CA ASN A 206 -2.47 3.24 -9.85
C ASN A 206 -2.97 2.02 -10.63
N ASP A 207 -3.39 0.97 -9.93
CA ASP A 207 -4.00 -0.25 -10.47
C ASP A 207 -3.17 -0.96 -11.55
N LYS A 208 -1.84 -0.81 -11.49
CA LYS A 208 -0.90 -1.51 -12.36
C LYS A 208 -0.57 -2.87 -11.76
N LEU A 209 -0.51 -3.93 -12.57
CA LEU A 209 -0.13 -5.25 -12.05
C LEU A 209 1.33 -5.33 -11.59
N ASN A 210 1.56 -6.05 -10.50
CA ASN A 210 2.89 -6.51 -10.13
C ASN A 210 3.32 -7.70 -11.01
N LEU A 211 4.03 -7.40 -12.09
CA LEU A 211 4.57 -8.44 -12.97
C LEU A 211 5.98 -8.84 -12.51
N SER A 212 6.03 -9.74 -11.52
CA SER A 212 7.26 -10.44 -11.14
C SER A 212 7.50 -11.65 -12.06
N LYS A 213 8.69 -12.26 -11.96
CA LYS A 213 9.01 -13.49 -12.71
C LYS A 213 8.04 -14.62 -12.29
N PHE A 214 7.58 -15.41 -13.25
CA PHE A 214 6.70 -16.54 -12.96
C PHE A 214 7.54 -17.70 -12.44
N SER A 215 6.99 -18.44 -11.47
CA SER A 215 7.62 -19.63 -10.91
C SER A 215 7.23 -20.86 -11.71
N PHE A 216 8.16 -21.80 -11.87
CA PHE A 216 7.87 -23.09 -12.49
C PHE A 216 7.22 -24.02 -11.46
N SER A 217 6.18 -24.75 -11.85
CA SER A 217 5.60 -25.80 -11.01
C SER A 217 6.36 -27.11 -11.22
N THR A 218 6.77 -27.75 -10.13
CA THR A 218 7.37 -29.09 -10.15
C THR A 218 6.33 -30.21 -10.20
N THR A 219 5.04 -29.88 -10.04
CA THR A 219 3.93 -30.84 -10.01
C THR A 219 3.90 -31.71 -11.27
N TRP A 220 4.25 -31.12 -12.41
CA TRP A 220 4.23 -31.79 -13.71
C TRP A 220 5.34 -32.84 -13.85
N ASP A 221 6.41 -32.78 -13.06
CA ASP A 221 7.47 -33.78 -13.10
C ASP A 221 7.16 -35.03 -12.26
N ASP A 222 6.14 -34.96 -11.40
CA ASP A 222 5.79 -36.06 -10.50
C ASP A 222 4.96 -37.14 -11.24
N LYS A 223 5.61 -38.29 -11.48
CA LYS A 223 5.01 -39.46 -12.14
C LYS A 223 3.91 -40.14 -11.31
N PHE A 224 3.83 -39.89 -10.00
CA PHE A 224 2.76 -40.40 -9.16
C PHE A 224 1.50 -39.53 -9.23
N LEU A 225 1.67 -38.24 -9.58
CA LEU A 225 0.57 -37.28 -9.69
C LEU A 225 0.07 -37.11 -11.12
N VAL A 226 0.93 -37.30 -12.12
CA VAL A 226 0.61 -36.96 -13.52
C VAL A 226 0.65 -38.18 -14.43
N ASP A 227 -0.54 -38.63 -14.83
CA ASP A 227 -0.73 -39.64 -15.86
C ASP A 227 -0.88 -39.00 -17.25
N TYR A 228 0.25 -38.88 -17.94
CA TYR A 228 0.34 -38.31 -19.30
C TYR A 228 -0.34 -39.14 -20.40
N SER A 229 -0.92 -40.30 -20.08
CA SER A 229 -1.80 -41.02 -21.02
C SER A 229 -3.20 -40.41 -21.09
N LYS A 230 -3.59 -39.61 -20.10
CA LYS A 230 -4.90 -38.96 -20.03
C LYS A 230 -4.92 -37.62 -20.75
N PRO A 231 -6.09 -37.15 -21.20
CA PRO A 231 -6.28 -35.77 -21.62
C PRO A 231 -5.92 -34.78 -20.50
N LEU A 232 -5.42 -33.60 -20.85
CA LEU A 232 -5.05 -32.54 -19.90
C LEU A 232 -6.15 -32.24 -18.89
N ASP A 233 -7.41 -32.20 -19.32
CA ASP A 233 -8.55 -31.91 -18.43
C ASP A 233 -8.75 -32.97 -17.34
N ASP A 234 -8.45 -34.24 -17.63
CA ASP A 234 -8.54 -35.31 -16.63
C ASP A 234 -7.34 -35.30 -15.70
N ILE A 235 -6.15 -34.99 -16.23
CA ILE A 235 -4.95 -34.74 -15.41
C ILE A 235 -5.20 -33.60 -14.42
N LEU A 236 -5.80 -32.50 -14.85
CA LEU A 236 -6.10 -31.36 -13.98
C LEU A 236 -7.09 -31.71 -12.86
N LYS A 237 -8.11 -32.53 -13.14
CA LYS A 237 -9.02 -33.04 -12.10
C LYS A 237 -8.31 -33.90 -11.06
N ASP A 238 -7.27 -34.65 -11.48
CA ASP A 238 -6.47 -35.46 -10.58
C ASP A 238 -5.53 -34.60 -9.73
N ILE A 239 -4.79 -33.66 -10.34
CA ILE A 239 -3.85 -32.77 -9.67
C ILE A 239 -4.57 -31.81 -8.71
N TYR A 240 -5.63 -31.16 -9.19
CA TYR A 240 -6.34 -30.09 -8.48
C TYR A 240 -7.66 -30.56 -7.88
N LYS A 241 -7.78 -31.84 -7.55
CA LYS A 241 -9.02 -32.48 -7.05
C LYS A 241 -9.69 -31.75 -5.88
N LYS A 242 -8.91 -31.04 -5.07
CA LYS A 242 -9.38 -30.28 -3.90
C LYS A 242 -9.40 -28.76 -4.11
N SER A 243 -8.99 -28.27 -5.28
CA SER A 243 -8.79 -26.84 -5.54
C SER A 243 -9.89 -26.30 -6.46
N ASN A 244 -10.46 -25.13 -6.09
CA ASN A 244 -11.44 -24.43 -6.91
C ASN A 244 -10.74 -23.57 -7.97
N TYR A 245 -10.18 -24.22 -9.00
CA TYR A 245 -9.61 -23.51 -10.15
C TYR A 245 -10.69 -23.16 -11.17
N LYS A 246 -10.49 -22.06 -11.91
CA LYS A 246 -11.31 -21.64 -13.05
C LYS A 246 -10.43 -21.64 -14.30
N VAL A 247 -10.97 -22.15 -15.40
CA VAL A 247 -10.32 -22.03 -16.71
C VAL A 247 -10.63 -20.65 -17.27
N ILE A 248 -9.59 -19.83 -17.44
CA ILE A 248 -9.70 -18.48 -18.01
C ILE A 248 -9.60 -18.52 -19.53
N TRP A 249 -8.75 -19.42 -20.05
CA TRP A 249 -8.56 -19.62 -21.48
C TRP A 249 -8.13 -21.07 -21.76
N SER A 250 -8.54 -21.62 -22.91
CA SER A 250 -8.06 -22.91 -23.40
C SER A 250 -7.91 -22.91 -24.92
N ALA A 251 -6.93 -23.66 -25.43
CA ALA A 251 -6.70 -23.80 -26.87
C ALA A 251 -7.80 -24.58 -27.60
N ASN A 252 -8.61 -25.36 -26.88
CA ASN A 252 -9.64 -26.25 -27.44
C ASN A 252 -11.07 -25.71 -27.26
N SER A 253 -11.22 -24.47 -26.77
CA SER A 253 -12.51 -23.80 -26.53
C SER A 253 -12.84 -22.75 -27.57
#